data_AF-U2C8K9-F1
#
_entry.id   AF-U2C8K9-F1
#
_cell.length_a   1.000
_cell.length_b   1.000
_cell.length_c   1.000
_cell.angle_alpha   90.00
_cell.angle_beta   90.00
_cell.angle_gamma   90.00
#
_symmetry.space_group_name_H-M   'P 1'
#
loop_
_entity.id
_entity.type
_entity.pdbx_description
1 polymer ?
#
loop_
_entity_poly.entity_id
_entity_poly.type
_entity_poly.pdbx_seq_one_letter_code
_entity_poly.pdbx_strand_id
1 'polypeptide(L)' 'QRDIICIPKSVRKERMEQNLQLFDFTLTDNDMDEILKLDTGKSLIMPSHHNPEVTKMFMGFTPK' A
#
# COMPACT_ATOMS: atom_id res chain seq x y z
N GLN A 1 -3.12 -14.27 2.48
CA GLN A 1 -3.28 -14.07 1.02
C GLN A 1 -4.67 -13.48 0.71
N ARG A 2 -4.83 -12.58 -0.28
CA ARG A 2 -6.14 -11.93 -0.62
C ARG A 2 -6.39 -11.76 -2.13
N ASP A 3 -5.55 -12.35 -2.97
CA ASP A 3 -5.59 -12.22 -4.44
C ASP A 3 -5.54 -10.75 -4.94
N ILE A 4 -4.69 -9.94 -4.31
CA ILE A 4 -4.44 -8.55 -4.69
C ILE A 4 -3.03 -8.44 -5.25
N ILE A 5 -2.90 -7.83 -6.43
CA ILE A 5 -1.60 -7.59 -7.07
C ILE A 5 -0.85 -6.49 -6.29
N CYS A 6 0.32 -6.82 -5.75
CA CYS A 6 1.18 -5.89 -5.02
C CYS A 6 2.31 -5.37 -5.94
N ILE A 7 2.56 -4.05 -5.92
CA ILE A 7 3.63 -3.38 -6.69
C ILE A 7 4.66 -2.67 -5.77
N PRO A 8 5.48 -3.42 -5.00
CA PRO A 8 6.43 -2.82 -4.08
C PRO A 8 7.58 -2.13 -4.83
N LYS A 9 7.97 -0.93 -4.38
CA LYS A 9 9.07 -0.15 -4.97
C LYS A 9 10.31 -0.18 -4.07
N SER A 10 11.48 -0.42 -4.67
CA SER A 10 12.79 -0.25 -4.02
C SER A 10 13.82 0.28 -5.02
N VAL A 11 14.87 0.92 -4.51
CA VAL A 11 16.08 1.27 -5.27
C VAL A 11 17.28 0.38 -4.92
N ARG A 12 17.15 -0.44 -3.87
CA ARG A 12 18.19 -1.37 -3.39
C ARG A 12 17.90 -2.78 -3.89
N LYS A 13 18.89 -3.41 -4.53
CA LYS A 13 18.73 -4.71 -5.19
C LYS A 13 18.35 -5.81 -4.20
N GLU A 14 19.01 -5.85 -3.06
CA GLU A 14 18.76 -6.84 -2.00
C GLU A 14 17.30 -6.80 -1.52
N ARG A 15 16.71 -5.60 -1.45
CA ARG A 15 15.29 -5.43 -1.10
C ARG A 15 14.34 -5.87 -2.22
N MET A 16 14.72 -5.72 -3.49
CA MET A 16 13.91 -6.21 -4.62
C MET A 16 13.85 -7.74 -4.60
N GLU A 17 14.99 -8.39 -4.34
CA GLU A 17 15.07 -9.85 -4.18
C GLU A 17 14.20 -10.32 -3.01
N GLN A 18 14.34 -9.70 -1.84
CA GLN A 18 13.51 -10.00 -0.67
C GLN A 18 12.00 -9.82 -0.94
N ASN A 19 11.60 -8.73 -1.60
CA ASN A 19 10.19 -8.48 -1.91
C ASN A 19 9.59 -9.49 -2.90
N LEU A 20 10.42 -10.18 -3.69
CA LEU A 20 9.98 -11.22 -4.64
C LEU A 20 9.93 -12.61 -3.97
N GLN A 21 10.70 -12.82 -2.91
CA GLN A 21 10.75 -14.06 -2.12
C GLN A 21 9.59 -14.14 -1.10
N LEU A 22 8.35 -14.14 -1.58
CA LEU A 22 7.14 -14.19 -0.73
C LEU A 22 6.29 -15.47 -0.95
N PHE A 23 6.73 -16.39 -1.81
CA PHE A 23 5.93 -17.51 -2.28
C PHE A 23 6.27 -18.85 -1.61
N ASP A 24 7.21 -18.86 -0.69
CA ASP A 24 7.69 -20.03 0.04
C ASP A 24 7.07 -20.18 1.45
N PHE A 25 6.13 -19.29 1.81
CA PHE A 25 5.36 -19.38 3.04
C PHE A 25 3.89 -19.03 2.84
N THR A 26 3.07 -19.36 3.83
CA THR A 26 1.67 -18.93 3.90
C THR A 26 1.39 -18.35 5.28
N LEU A 27 0.48 -17.38 5.34
CA LEU A 27 -0.04 -16.91 6.61
C LEU A 27 -1.13 -17.88 7.07
N THR A 28 -1.19 -18.13 8.39
CA THR A 28 -2.30 -18.87 8.99
C THR A 28 -3.55 -18.00 9.07
N ASP A 29 -4.71 -18.62 9.30
CA ASP A 29 -5.96 -17.87 9.49
C ASP A 29 -5.85 -16.90 10.69
N ASN A 30 -5.21 -17.33 11.77
CA ASN A 30 -4.97 -16.48 12.93
C ASN A 30 -4.05 -15.28 12.61
N ASP A 31 -3.01 -15.49 11.80
CA ASP A 31 -2.14 -14.37 11.37
C ASP A 31 -2.93 -13.36 10.53
N MET A 32 -3.81 -13.85 9.65
CA MET A 32 -4.70 -13.02 8.85
C MET A 32 -5.68 -12.23 9.74
N ASP A 33 -6.25 -12.86 10.77
CA ASP A 33 -7.15 -12.21 11.73
C ASP A 33 -6.45 -11.12 12.54
N GLU A 34 -5.21 -11.34 12.99
CA GLU A 34 -4.44 -10.31 13.69
C GLU A 34 -4.11 -9.12 12.77
N ILE A 35 -3.78 -9.37 11.50
CA ILE A 35 -3.52 -8.30 10.53
C ILE A 35 -4.77 -7.45 10.28
N LEU A 36 -5.96 -8.06 10.21
CA LEU A 36 -7.22 -7.33 9.98
C LEU A 36 -7.52 -6.30 11.08
N LYS A 37 -7.10 -6.57 12.32
CA LYS A 37 -7.28 -5.63 13.45
C LYS A 37 -6.47 -4.34 13.31
N LEU A 38 -5.48 -4.31 12.42
CA LEU A 38 -4.64 -3.13 12.16
C LEU A 38 -5.30 -2.12 11.20
N ASP A 39 -6.47 -2.43 10.63
CA ASP A 39 -7.16 -1.50 9.75
C ASP A 39 -7.64 -0.26 10.53
N THR A 40 -7.24 0.92 10.08
CA THR A 40 -7.65 2.20 10.66
C THR A 40 -8.86 2.82 9.95
N GLY A 41 -9.28 2.23 8.83
CA GLY A 41 -10.37 2.74 7.99
C GLY A 41 -10.06 4.08 7.32
N LYS A 42 -8.80 4.52 7.31
CA LYS A 42 -8.38 5.83 6.79
C LYS A 42 -7.14 5.69 5.90
N SER A 43 -7.08 6.54 4.87
CA SER A 43 -5.92 6.64 3.99
C SER A 43 -4.72 7.25 4.73
N LEU A 44 -3.53 6.66 4.55
CA LEU A 44 -2.31 7.06 5.24
C LEU A 44 -1.62 8.28 4.61
N ILE A 45 -1.75 8.46 3.30
CA ILE A 45 -1.00 9.50 2.54
C ILE A 45 -1.83 10.77 2.40
N MET A 46 -3.15 10.63 2.22
CA MET A 46 -4.05 11.75 1.93
C MET A 46 -5.39 11.58 2.64
N PRO A 47 -5.99 12.65 3.18
CA PRO A 47 -7.22 12.54 3.96
C PRO A 47 -8.40 11.91 3.20
N SER A 48 -8.67 12.39 1.98
CA SER A 48 -9.69 11.85 1.08
C SER A 48 -9.55 12.43 -0.33
N HIS A 49 -9.71 11.61 -1.36
CA HIS A 49 -9.77 12.05 -2.75
C HIS A 49 -11.06 12.82 -3.07
N HIS A 50 -12.07 12.76 -2.20
CA HIS A 50 -13.30 13.53 -2.34
C HIS A 50 -13.21 14.93 -1.70
N ASN A 51 -12.10 15.27 -1.05
CA ASN A 51 -11.89 16.60 -0.51
C ASN A 51 -11.50 17.57 -1.65
N PRO A 52 -12.25 18.68 -1.86
CA PRO A 52 -11.96 19.62 -2.93
C PRO A 52 -10.58 20.27 -2.81
N GLU A 53 -10.07 20.48 -1.60
CA GLU A 53 -8.73 21.06 -1.39
C GLU A 53 -7.61 20.10 -1.81
N VAL A 54 -7.80 18.79 -1.61
CA VAL A 54 -6.86 17.76 -2.08
C VAL A 54 -6.84 17.74 -3.61
N THR A 55 -8.00 17.81 -4.25
CA THR A 55 -8.11 17.87 -5.72
C THR A 55 -7.43 19.11 -6.27
N LYS A 56 -7.70 20.28 -5.67
CA LYS A 56 -7.09 21.56 -6.07
C LYS A 56 -5.56 21.54 -5.97
N MET A 57 -5.01 20.98 -4.89
CA MET A 57 -3.57 20.81 -4.72
C MET A 57 -2.95 20.00 -5.87
N PHE A 58 -3.55 18.86 -6.24
CA PHE A 58 -3.06 18.03 -7.35
C PHE A 58 -3.09 18.74 -8.70
N MET A 59 -4.17 19.47 -9.00
CA MET A 59 -4.29 20.21 -10.26
C MET A 59 -3.18 21.27 -10.41
N GLY A 60 -2.69 21.79 -9.29
CA GLY A 60 -1.56 22.72 -9.26
C GLY A 60 -0.19 22.12 -9.63
N PHE A 61 -0.07 20.79 -9.72
CA PHE A 61 1.19 20.13 -10.12
C PHE A 61 1.36 20.01 -11.64
N THR A 62 0.35 20.39 -12.42
CA THR A 62 0.45 20.41 -13.87
C THR A 62 1.54 21.41 -14.28
N PRO A 63 2.59 21.01 -15.02
CA PRO A 63 3.58 21.94 -15.54
C PRO A 63 2.87 22.99 -16.40
N LYS A 64 3.25 24.26 -16.25
CA LYS A 64 2.79 25.33 -17.14
C LYS A 64 3.30 25.13 -18.56
#